data_AF-A0A328BSE0-F1
#
_entry.id   AF-A0A328BSE0-F1
#
_cell.length_a   1.000
_cell.length_b   1.000
_cell.length_c   1.000
_cell.angle_alpha   90.00
_cell.angle_beta   90.00
_cell.angle_gamma   90.00
#
_symmetry.space_group_name_H-M   'P 1'
#
loop_
_entity.id
_entity.type
_entity.pdbx_description
1 polymer ?
#
loop_
_entity_poly.entity_id
_entity_poly.type
_entity_poly.pdbx_seq_one_letter_code
_entity_poly.pdbx_strand_id
1 'polypeptide(L)'
;MPTPPIHLDRHTGHLHFSAGVITDTTTPAELPRLLPTATITPYDMDNGWQQYHVRLEQDAWRVNLVLWLVGRYFVQWQLAYYPAETRARTWDDWNEAADRRQAQEFQQWLDAQLGADQRQFD
;
A
#
# COMPACT_ATOMS: atom_id res chain seq x y z
N MET A 1 8.84 15.11 3.93
CA MET A 1 7.88 14.89 2.83
C MET A 1 6.46 14.97 3.36
N PRO A 2 5.45 15.34 2.55
CA PRO A 2 4.06 15.27 2.96
C PRO A 2 3.66 13.80 3.22
N THR A 3 2.93 13.55 4.30
CA THR A 3 2.45 12.23 4.70
C THR A 3 1.44 11.70 3.67
N PRO A 4 1.53 10.44 3.22
CA PRO A 4 0.48 9.86 2.39
C PRO A 4 -0.86 9.86 3.16
N PRO A 5 -2.00 10.11 2.51
CA PRO A 5 -3.34 10.08 3.10
C PRO A 5 -3.83 8.64 3.25
N ILE A 6 -2.96 7.79 3.80
CA ILE A 6 -3.23 6.42 4.19
C ILE A 6 -2.84 6.32 5.65
N HIS A 7 -3.76 5.82 6.46
CA HIS A 7 -3.54 5.59 7.87
C HIS A 7 -3.73 4.11 8.18
N LEU A 8 -2.83 3.52 8.95
CA LEU A 8 -2.93 2.13 9.39
C LEU A 8 -3.42 2.10 10.83
N ASP A 9 -4.58 1.51 11.06
CA ASP A 9 -5.07 1.30 12.42
C ASP A 9 -4.30 0.15 13.09
N ARG A 10 -3.52 0.48 14.11
CA ARG A 10 -2.65 -0.46 14.84
C ARG A 10 -3.39 -1.53 15.65
N HIS A 11 -4.70 -1.36 15.90
CA HIS A 11 -5.47 -2.28 16.72
C HIS A 11 -6.21 -3.32 15.87
N THR A 12 -6.61 -2.92 14.66
CA THR A 12 -7.41 -3.72 13.74
C THR A 12 -6.64 -4.17 12.51
N GLY A 13 -5.52 -3.53 12.18
CA GLY A 13 -4.78 -3.75 10.93
C GLY A 13 -5.50 -3.18 9.70
N HIS A 14 -6.55 -2.38 9.89
CA HIS A 14 -7.34 -1.78 8.82
C HIS A 14 -6.60 -0.61 8.15
N LEU A 15 -6.79 -0.49 6.83
CA LEU A 15 -6.23 0.61 6.05
C LEU A 15 -7.29 1.68 5.84
N HIS A 16 -7.05 2.87 6.37
CA HIS A 16 -7.91 4.04 6.23
C HIS A 16 -7.42 4.95 5.12
N PHE A 17 -8.36 5.39 4.28
CA PHE A 17 -8.18 6.33 3.18
C PHE A 17 -9.20 7.47 3.33
N SER A 18 -9.03 8.54 2.56
CA SER A 18 -9.97 9.68 2.59
C SER A 18 -11.41 9.31 2.24
N ALA A 19 -11.61 8.30 1.38
CA ALA A 19 -12.93 7.87 0.92
C ALA A 19 -13.49 6.61 1.62
N GLY A 20 -12.74 6.01 2.57
CA GLY A 20 -13.22 4.87 3.34
C GLY A 20 -12.12 4.01 3.96
N VAL A 21 -12.48 2.80 4.36
CA VAL A 21 -11.60 1.87 5.09
C VAL A 21 -11.63 0.51 4.41
N ILE A 22 -10.45 -0.10 4.23
CA ILE A 22 -10.32 -1.52 3.88
C ILE A 22 -10.25 -2.32 5.17
N THR A 23 -11.19 -3.24 5.31
CA THR A 23 -11.38 -4.18 6.41
C THR A 23 -11.29 -5.63 5.92
N ASP A 24 -11.34 -6.57 6.85
CA ASP A 24 -11.45 -8.02 6.59
C ASP A 24 -12.74 -8.44 5.84
N THR A 25 -13.73 -7.55 5.77
CA THR A 25 -15.02 -7.77 5.11
C THR A 25 -15.14 -7.04 3.77
N THR A 26 -14.12 -6.25 3.41
CA THR A 26 -14.09 -5.51 2.16
C THR A 26 -13.98 -6.47 0.98
N THR A 27 -14.80 -6.24 -0.04
CA THR A 27 -14.85 -7.01 -1.27
C THR A 27 -14.19 -6.26 -2.44
N PRO A 28 -13.73 -6.96 -3.50
CA PRO A 28 -13.18 -6.30 -4.68
C PRO A 28 -14.11 -5.29 -5.35
N ALA A 29 -15.43 -5.51 -5.29
CA ALA A 29 -16.43 -4.63 -5.88
C ALA A 29 -16.49 -3.25 -5.20
N GLU A 30 -15.98 -3.14 -3.98
CA GLU A 30 -15.96 -1.89 -3.21
C GLU A 30 -14.73 -1.03 -3.51
N LEU A 31 -13.67 -1.61 -4.09
CA LEU A 31 -12.41 -0.90 -4.33
C LEU A 31 -12.57 0.37 -5.17
N PRO A 32 -13.35 0.40 -6.28
CA PRO A 32 -13.51 1.63 -7.06
C PRO A 32 -14.20 2.76 -6.26
N ARG A 33 -15.05 2.41 -5.28
CA ARG A 33 -15.71 3.39 -4.41
C ARG A 33 -14.76 3.89 -3.31
N LEU A 34 -13.98 2.99 -2.73
CA LEU A 34 -13.03 3.29 -1.65
C LEU A 34 -11.81 4.05 -2.17
N LEU A 35 -11.40 3.82 -3.41
CA LEU A 35 -10.17 4.33 -4.02
C LEU A 35 -10.46 4.87 -5.43
N PRO A 36 -11.28 5.93 -5.57
CA PRO A 36 -11.84 6.36 -6.85
C PRO A 36 -10.81 6.89 -7.85
N THR A 37 -9.64 7.33 -7.36
CA THR A 37 -8.55 7.83 -8.21
C THR A 37 -7.48 6.78 -8.46
N ALA A 38 -7.65 5.54 -7.96
CA ALA A 38 -6.65 4.50 -8.11
C ALA A 38 -6.78 3.77 -9.46
N THR A 39 -5.64 3.37 -10.01
CA THR A 39 -5.61 2.31 -11.02
C THR A 39 -5.64 0.97 -10.31
N ILE A 40 -6.61 0.12 -10.62
CA ILE A 40 -6.78 -1.21 -10.01
C ILE A 40 -6.58 -2.27 -11.10
N THR A 41 -5.63 -3.17 -10.90
CA THR A 41 -5.33 -4.26 -11.83
C THR A 41 -5.46 -5.60 -11.12
N PRO A 42 -6.45 -6.44 -11.50
CA PRO A 42 -6.57 -7.78 -10.96
C PRO A 42 -5.55 -8.73 -11.61
N TYR A 43 -5.04 -9.69 -10.84
CA TYR A 43 -4.18 -10.77 -11.29
C TYR A 43 -4.72 -12.10 -10.74
N ASP A 44 -4.88 -13.08 -11.62
CA ASP A 44 -5.12 -14.46 -11.23
C ASP A 44 -3.77 -15.14 -10.98
N MET A 45 -3.65 -15.84 -9.86
CA MET A 45 -2.43 -16.57 -9.47
C MET A 45 -2.51 -18.06 -9.85
N ASP A 46 -3.55 -18.49 -10.57
CA ASP A 46 -3.76 -19.85 -11.09
C ASP A 46 -3.80 -20.94 -10.01
N ASN A 47 -4.10 -20.57 -8.76
CA ASN A 47 -4.15 -21.48 -7.61
C ASN A 47 -5.33 -21.15 -6.67
N GLY A 48 -6.34 -20.44 -7.17
CA GLY A 48 -7.50 -19.98 -6.41
C GLY A 48 -7.26 -18.69 -5.62
N TRP A 49 -6.04 -18.13 -5.66
CA TRP A 49 -5.74 -16.81 -5.12
C TRP A 49 -5.88 -15.76 -6.21
N GLN A 50 -6.36 -14.58 -5.81
CA GLN A 50 -6.37 -13.41 -6.67
C GLN A 50 -5.64 -12.27 -5.99
N GLN A 51 -4.94 -11.47 -6.78
CA GLN A 51 -4.35 -10.22 -6.31
C GLN A 51 -5.03 -9.03 -6.96
N TYR A 52 -5.16 -7.95 -6.21
CA TYR A 52 -5.55 -6.65 -6.73
C TYR A 52 -4.41 -5.69 -6.47
N HIS A 53 -3.73 -5.31 -7.56
CA HIS A 53 -2.68 -4.30 -7.53
C HIS A 53 -3.34 -2.94 -7.68
N VAL A 54 -3.26 -2.15 -6.63
CA VAL A 54 -3.85 -0.83 -6.55
C VAL A 54 -2.75 0.20 -6.54
N ARG A 55 -2.77 1.09 -7.55
CA ARG A 55 -1.85 2.21 -7.66
C ARG A 55 -2.61 3.50 -7.39
N LEU A 56 -2.20 4.21 -6.35
CA LEU A 56 -2.68 5.53 -5.99
C LEU A 56 -1.57 6.54 -6.29
N GLU A 57 -1.89 7.59 -7.05
CA GLU A 57 -0.98 8.70 -7.35
C GLU A 57 -1.68 9.98 -6.88
N GLN A 58 -1.09 10.67 -5.90
CA GLN A 58 -1.54 12.02 -5.52
C GLN A 58 -0.34 12.91 -5.24
N ASP A 59 -0.39 14.13 -5.78
CA ASP A 59 0.62 15.18 -5.64
C ASP A 59 2.06 14.66 -5.77
N ALA A 60 2.74 14.50 -4.64
CA ALA A 60 4.16 14.16 -4.53
C ALA A 60 4.43 12.68 -4.24
N TRP A 61 3.41 11.80 -4.28
CA TRP A 61 3.59 10.39 -3.96
C TRP A 61 2.83 9.42 -4.85
N ARG A 62 3.40 8.21 -4.90
CA ARG A 62 2.79 7.01 -5.44
C ARG A 62 2.74 5.95 -4.35
N VAL A 63 1.58 5.36 -4.13
CA VAL A 63 1.40 4.20 -3.28
C VAL A 63 1.02 3.01 -4.15
N ASN A 64 1.72 1.90 -3.95
CA ASN A 64 1.30 0.61 -4.47
C ASN A 64 0.78 -0.22 -3.29
N LEU A 65 -0.46 -0.69 -3.41
CA LEU A 65 -1.12 -1.59 -2.46
C LEU A 65 -1.44 -2.88 -3.20
N VAL A 66 -0.98 -4.02 -2.70
CA VAL A 66 -1.34 -5.34 -3.22
C VAL A 66 -2.28 -5.98 -2.21
N LEU A 67 -3.51 -6.26 -2.63
CA LEU A 67 -4.50 -6.95 -1.82
C LEU A 67 -4.63 -8.39 -2.29
N TRP A 68 -4.54 -9.34 -1.37
CA TRP A 68 -4.68 -10.76 -1.64
C TRP A 68 -6.06 -11.24 -1.23
N LEU A 69 -6.75 -11.89 -2.16
CA LEU A 69 -8.09 -12.40 -2.01
C LEU A 69 -8.06 -13.94 -2.01
N VAL A 70 -8.77 -14.53 -1.05
CA VAL A 70 -9.15 -15.95 -1.08
C VAL A 70 -10.65 -16.06 -0.85
N GLY A 71 -11.35 -16.69 -1.78
CA GLY A 71 -12.81 -16.75 -1.75
C GLY A 71 -13.44 -15.38 -1.99
N ARG A 72 -13.98 -14.74 -0.94
CA ARG A 72 -14.76 -13.50 -1.05
C ARG A 72 -14.10 -12.27 -0.43
N TYR A 73 -13.13 -12.46 0.46
CA TYR A 73 -12.60 -11.41 1.32
C TYR A 73 -11.08 -11.30 1.21
N PHE A 74 -10.56 -10.09 1.46
CA PHE A 74 -9.13 -9.86 1.50
C PHE A 74 -8.53 -10.46 2.77
N VAL A 75 -7.50 -11.28 2.60
CA VAL A 75 -6.82 -11.98 3.71
C VAL A 75 -5.47 -11.39 4.05
N GLN A 76 -4.88 -10.63 3.12
CA GLN A 76 -3.57 -10.02 3.30
C GLN A 76 -3.46 -8.77 2.42
N TRP A 77 -2.66 -7.81 2.87
CA TRP A 77 -2.25 -6.68 2.07
C TRP A 77 -0.75 -6.43 2.18
N GLN A 78 -0.19 -5.80 1.16
CA GLN A 78 1.19 -5.30 1.13
C GLN A 78 1.16 -3.86 0.64
N LEU A 79 1.89 -2.97 1.31
CA LEU A 79 1.90 -1.55 1.01
C LEU A 79 3.34 -1.09 0.76
N ALA A 80 3.52 -0.31 -0.29
CA ALA A 80 4.77 0.38 -0.56
C ALA A 80 4.50 1.83 -0.98
N TYR A 81 5.32 2.75 -0.47
CA TYR A 81 5.27 4.18 -0.76
C TYR A 81 6.50 4.62 -1.55
N TYR A 82 6.28 5.48 -2.54
CA TYR A 82 7.30 6.06 -3.39
C TYR A 82 7.06 7.56 -3.55
N PRO A 83 8.10 8.41 -3.56
CA PRO A 83 7.96 9.78 -4.03
C PRO A 83 7.56 9.77 -5.52
N ALA A 84 6.58 10.56 -5.93
CA ALA A 84 6.00 10.55 -7.28
C ALA A 84 7.02 10.88 -8.38
N GLU A 85 8.13 11.54 -8.04
CA GLU A 85 9.23 11.82 -8.99
C GLU A 85 9.98 10.58 -9.49
N THR A 86 9.66 9.38 -8.99
CA THR A 86 10.24 8.16 -9.55
C THR A 86 9.67 7.87 -10.93
N ARG A 87 10.35 8.36 -11.98
CA ARG A 87 10.41 7.68 -13.29
C ARG A 87 10.67 6.19 -13.05
N ALA A 88 10.18 5.34 -13.96
CA ALA A 88 10.51 3.92 -13.93
C ALA A 88 12.05 3.79 -13.92
N ARG A 89 12.61 3.40 -12.76
CA ARG A 89 14.06 3.27 -12.60
C ARG A 89 14.47 2.01 -13.35
N THR A 90 15.36 2.17 -14.32
CA THR A 90 16.11 1.05 -14.88
C THR A 90 17.29 0.73 -13.96
N TRP A 91 17.97 -0.40 -14.18
CA TRP A 91 19.22 -0.68 -13.49
C TRP A 91 20.28 0.42 -13.70
N ASP A 92 20.25 1.10 -14.85
CA ASP A 92 21.19 2.17 -15.19
C ASP A 92 20.96 3.46 -14.38
N ASP A 93 19.72 3.70 -13.95
CA ASP A 93 19.33 4.87 -13.14
C ASP A 93 19.24 4.53 -11.64
N TRP A 94 19.72 3.36 -11.23
CA TRP A 94 19.67 2.92 -9.85
C TRP A 94 20.61 3.76 -8.96
N ASN A 95 20.06 4.25 -7.85
CA ASN A 95 20.80 5.02 -6.86
C ASN A 95 20.52 4.49 -5.47
N GLU A 96 21.49 3.76 -4.93
CA GLU A 96 21.38 3.14 -3.62
C GLU A 96 21.11 4.15 -2.49
N ALA A 97 21.72 5.35 -2.55
CA ALA A 97 21.52 6.37 -1.53
C ALA A 97 20.09 6.93 -1.55
N ALA A 98 19.47 7.05 -2.73
CA ALA A 98 18.08 7.44 -2.87
C ALA A 98 17.13 6.36 -2.31
N ASP A 99 17.39 5.08 -2.58
CA ASP A 99 16.60 3.96 -2.04
C ASP A 99 16.70 3.86 -0.52
N ARG A 100 17.91 4.01 0.04
CA ARG A 100 18.09 4.01 1.50
C ARG A 100 17.31 5.16 2.16
N ARG A 101 17.30 6.35 1.55
CA ARG A 101 16.50 7.49 2.06
C ARG A 101 15.02 7.18 2.02
N GLN A 102 14.52 6.66 0.91
CA GLN A 102 13.11 6.27 0.77
C GLN A 102 12.71 5.20 1.80
N ALA A 103 13.56 4.20 2.02
CA ALA A 103 13.33 3.18 3.03
C ALA A 103 13.25 3.78 4.45
N GLN A 104 14.13 4.74 4.77
CA GLN A 104 14.09 5.45 6.06
C GLN A 104 12.81 6.28 6.22
N GLU A 105 12.36 6.98 5.17
CA GLU A 105 11.12 7.75 5.19
C GLU A 105 9.89 6.86 5.36
N PHE A 106 9.85 5.72 4.66
CA PHE A 106 8.81 4.72 4.83
C PHE A 106 8.81 4.16 6.26
N GLN A 107 9.98 3.88 6.82
CA GLN A 107 10.10 3.40 8.18
C GLN A 107 9.61 4.42 9.20
N GLN A 108 9.97 5.70 9.05
CA GLN A 108 9.49 6.78 9.91
C GLN A 108 7.97 6.92 9.85
N TRP A 109 7.38 6.80 8.66
CA TRP A 109 5.94 6.80 8.51
C TRP A 109 5.30 5.60 9.24
N LEU A 110 5.83 4.39 9.03
CA LEU A 110 5.31 3.17 9.66
C LEU A 110 5.38 3.27 11.19
N ASP A 111 6.46 3.82 11.73
CA ASP A 111 6.66 4.05 13.16
C ASP A 111 5.63 5.03 13.74
N ALA A 112 5.25 6.06 12.97
CA ALA A 112 4.20 6.99 13.36
C ALA A 112 2.80 6.35 13.35
N GLN A 113 2.56 5.34 12.50
CA GLN A 113 1.27 4.65 12.42
C GLN A 113 1.11 3.58 13.51
N LEU A 114 2.10 2.72 13.68
CA LEU A 114 2.02 1.52 14.53
C LEU A 114 2.63 1.72 15.92
N GLY A 115 3.51 2.70 16.07
CA GLY A 115 4.42 2.81 17.21
C GLY A 115 5.68 1.96 17.01
N ALA A 116 6.78 2.35 17.67
CA ALA A 116 8.09 1.72 17.48
C ALA A 116 8.14 0.24 17.91
N ASP A 117 7.29 -0.18 18.86
CA ASP A 117 7.37 -1.46 19.57
C ASP A 117 6.64 -2.61 18.88
N GLN A 118 5.77 -2.36 17.89
CA GLN A 118 4.98 -3.40 17.22
C GLN A 118 5.68 -4.07 16.02
N ARG A 119 6.99 -3.83 15.83
CA ARG A 119 7.77 -4.41 14.72
C ARG A 119 8.33 -5.80 15.00
N GLN A 120 7.85 -6.49 16.04
CA GLN A 120 8.20 -7.89 16.28
C GLN A 120 7.35 -8.79 15.39
N PHE A 121 7.95 -9.24 14.28
CA PHE A 121 7.66 -10.58 13.81
C PHE A 121 8.43 -11.52 14.75
N ASP A 122 7.72 -12.20 15.65
CA ASP A 122 8.24 -13.40 16.28
C ASP A 122 8.37 -14.54 15.24
#